data_AF-A0A060SB97-F1
#
_entry.id   AF-A0A060SB97-F1
#
_cell.length_a   1.000
_cell.length_b   1.000
_cell.length_c   1.000
_cell.angle_alpha   90.00
_cell.angle_beta   90.00
_cell.angle_gamma   90.00
#
_symmetry.space_group_name_H-M   'P 1'
#
loop_
_entity.id
_entity.type
_entity.pdbx_description
1 polymer ?
#
loop_
_entity_poly.entity_id
_entity_poly.type
_entity_poly.pdbx_seq_one_letter_code
_entity_poly.pdbx_strand_id
1 'polypeptide(L)'
;MRPRYTGPLVVVLQNRGGAYVLCEPDGSVLHRAITVFHLDPYLLQKAIALPPGFTNISQKRLDELISSENNGEDDEEPEVSQELVADAGEDKVNESKGSDEED
;
A
#
# COMPACT_ATOMS: atom_id res chain seq x y z
N MET A 1 2.80 -1.37 -19.27
CA MET A 1 2.69 -1.14 -17.81
C MET A 1 2.91 0.33 -17.55
N ARG A 2 2.05 1.00 -16.76
CA ARG A 2 2.29 2.38 -16.32
C ARG A 2 2.87 2.35 -14.91
N PRO A 3 3.97 3.06 -14.64
CA PRO A 3 4.45 3.23 -13.27
C PRO A 3 3.37 3.93 -12.44
N ARG A 4 3.12 3.44 -11.22
CA ARG A 4 2.15 4.01 -10.28
C ARG A 4 2.91 4.72 -9.16
N TYR A 5 3.62 5.79 -9.50
CA TYR A 5 4.25 6.64 -8.50
C TYR A 5 3.21 7.60 -7.92
N THR A 6 3.20 7.76 -6.59
CA THR A 6 2.28 8.65 -5.84
C THR A 6 2.68 10.13 -5.97
N GLY A 7 3.31 10.52 -7.07
CA GLY A 7 3.84 11.87 -7.28
C GLY A 7 5.13 12.17 -6.49
N PRO A 8 5.61 13.42 -6.52
CA PRO A 8 6.79 13.83 -5.78
C PRO A 8 6.47 13.97 -4.29
N LEU A 9 7.21 13.23 -3.46
CA LEU A 9 7.16 13.32 -2.00
C LEU A 9 8.46 13.93 -1.48
N VAL A 10 8.37 14.57 -0.31
CA VAL A 10 9.50 15.15 0.41
C VAL A 10 9.85 14.23 1.58
N VAL A 11 11.11 13.84 1.65
CA VAL A 11 11.65 13.13 2.82
C VAL A 11 11.87 14.15 3.93
N VAL A 12 11.15 14.00 5.04
CA VAL A 12 11.33 14.86 6.22
C VAL A 12 12.48 14.34 7.07
N LEU A 13 12.50 13.03 7.31
CA LEU A 13 13.45 12.37 8.21
C LEU A 13 13.48 10.86 7.99
N GLN A 14 14.46 10.21 8.62
CA GLN A 14 14.60 8.77 8.70
C GLN A 14 14.34 8.33 10.15
N ASN A 15 13.58 7.25 10.34
CA ASN A 15 13.38 6.65 11.65
C ASN A 15 14.53 5.69 12.04
N ARG A 16 14.48 5.15 13.27
CA ARG A 16 15.49 4.19 13.76
C ARG A 16 15.51 2.86 12.99
N GLY A 17 14.37 2.45 12.44
CA GLY A 17 14.25 1.27 11.57
C GLY A 17 14.82 1.46 10.16
N GLY A 18 15.31 2.66 9.82
CA GLY A 18 15.86 2.94 8.49
C GLY A 18 14.82 3.25 7.42
N ALA A 19 13.54 3.33 7.78
CA ALA A 19 12.46 3.77 6.92
C ALA A 19 12.35 5.31 6.92
N TYR A 20 11.78 5.85 5.85
CA TYR A 20 11.60 7.28 5.68
C TYR A 20 10.19 7.73 6.06
N VAL A 21 10.12 8.86 6.74
CA VAL A 21 8.87 9.60 6.95
C VAL A 21 8.74 10.62 5.81
N LEU A 22 7.68 10.45 5.02
CA LEU A 22 7.42 11.25 3.83
C LEU A 22 6.30 12.24 4.09
N CYS A 23 6.39 13.38 3.43
CA CYS A 23 5.27 14.30 3.33
C CYS A 23 5.03 14.73 1.89
N GLU A 24 3.79 15.08 1.62
CA GLU A 24 3.42 15.80 0.41
C GLU A 24 3.93 17.25 0.46
N PRO A 25 4.08 17.92 -0.68
CA PRO A 25 4.56 19.32 -0.75
C PRO A 25 3.67 20.33 -0.02
N ASP A 26 2.45 19.96 0.33
CA ASP A 26 1.50 20.75 1.13
C ASP A 26 1.73 20.63 2.66
N GLY A 27 2.70 19.80 3.07
CA GLY A 27 3.02 19.53 4.48
C GLY A 27 2.30 18.33 5.08
N SER A 28 1.41 17.66 4.34
CA SER A 28 0.68 16.48 4.82
C SER A 28 1.63 15.28 4.96
N VAL A 29 1.77 14.75 6.17
CA VAL A 29 2.71 13.65 6.49
C VAL A 29 2.01 12.30 6.36
N LEU A 30 2.65 11.35 5.68
CA LEU A 30 2.16 9.97 5.64
C LEU A 30 2.21 9.36 7.04
N HIS A 31 1.12 8.69 7.44
CA HIS A 31 1.00 8.14 8.79
C HIS A 31 2.03 7.03 9.10
N ARG A 32 2.57 6.41 8.05
CA ARG A 32 3.48 5.28 8.13
C ARG A 32 4.81 5.60 7.45
N ALA A 33 5.88 4.98 7.96
CA ALA A 33 7.20 5.04 7.36
C ALA A 33 7.29 4.11 6.14
N ILE A 34 8.05 4.51 5.11
CA ILE A 34 8.21 3.73 3.87
C ILE A 34 9.66 3.22 3.77
N THR A 35 9.83 1.96 3.35
CA THR A 35 11.15 1.36 3.16
C THR A 35 11.93 2.06 2.03
N VAL A 36 13.26 2.02 2.10
CA VAL A 36 14.13 2.63 1.08
C VAL A 36 13.91 2.03 -0.31
N PHE A 37 13.52 0.76 -0.40
CA PHE A 37 13.37 0.05 -1.68
C PHE A 37 12.14 0.46 -2.48
N HIS A 38 11.18 1.16 -1.86
CA HIS A 38 9.97 1.66 -2.53
C HIS A 38 10.11 3.11 -3.01
N LEU A 39 11.28 3.73 -2.81
CA LEU A 39 11.50 5.15 -3.12
C LEU A 39 12.44 5.30 -4.32
N ASP A 40 11.90 5.86 -5.39
CA ASP A 40 12.68 6.38 -6.51
C ASP A 40 12.96 7.88 -6.28
N PRO A 41 14.22 8.32 -6.15
CA PRO A 41 14.55 9.72 -5.95
C PRO A 41 14.05 10.58 -7.10
N TYR A 42 13.18 11.55 -6.81
CA TYR A 42 12.61 12.43 -7.84
C TYR A 42 13.66 13.41 -8.41
N LEU A 43 14.54 13.92 -7.55
CA LEU A 43 15.64 14.82 -7.91
C LEU A 43 16.93 14.31 -7.28
N LEU A 44 18.04 14.50 -8.00
CA LEU A 44 19.39 14.19 -7.52
C LEU A 44 19.94 15.26 -6.56
N GLN A 45 19.09 15.86 -5.71
CA GLN A 45 19.51 16.89 -4.75
C GLN A 45 19.94 16.25 -3.42
N LYS A 46 21.01 16.78 -2.82
CA LYS A 46 21.55 16.26 -1.54
C LYS A 46 20.69 16.63 -0.33
N ALA A 47 20.03 17.80 -0.34
CA ALA A 47 19.16 18.27 0.74
C ALA A 47 18.34 19.48 0.27
N ILE A 48 17.14 19.64 0.81
CA ILE A 48 16.29 20.82 0.64
C ILE A 48 15.99 21.39 2.01
N ALA A 49 16.17 22.71 2.19
CA ALA A 49 15.81 23.38 3.42
C ALA A 49 14.29 23.57 3.49
N LEU A 50 13.64 22.96 4.48
CA LEU A 50 12.22 23.14 4.74
C LEU A 50 12.00 24.26 5.77
N PRO A 51 10.96 25.10 5.60
CA PRO A 51 10.64 26.12 6.59
C PRO A 51 10.26 25.48 7.93
N PRO A 52 10.47 26.17 9.07
CA PRO A 52 10.07 25.67 10.37
C PRO A 52 8.54 25.49 10.41
N GLY A 53 8.08 24.33 10.89
CA GLY A 53 6.65 24.02 10.94
C GLY A 53 6.05 23.65 9.57
N PHE A 54 6.86 23.23 8.60
CA PHE A 54 6.38 22.77 7.29
C PHE A 54 5.39 21.60 7.38
N THR A 55 5.57 20.70 8.34
CA THR A 55 4.72 19.52 8.51
C THR A 55 3.42 19.85 9.22
N ASN A 56 2.31 19.28 8.78
CA ASN A 56 0.98 19.43 9.38
C ASN A 56 0.78 18.61 10.67
N ILE A 57 1.83 17.99 11.20
CA ILE A 57 1.80 17.20 12.44
C ILE A 57 2.59 17.88 13.57
N SER A 58 2.24 17.54 14.82
CA SER A 58 2.96 18.04 15.99
C SER A 58 4.37 17.45 16.07
N GLN A 59 5.30 18.20 16.68
CA GLN A 59 6.68 17.73 16.89
C GLN A 59 6.73 16.43 17.70
N LYS A 60 5.87 16.28 18.71
CA LYS A 60 5.76 15.05 19.48
C LYS A 60 5.43 13.84 18.60
N ARG A 61 4.48 13.99 17.67
CA ARG A 61 4.11 12.90 16.75
C ARG A 61 5.24 12.59 15.78
N LEU A 62 5.97 13.61 15.34
CA LEU A 62 7.15 13.44 14.51
C LEU A 62 8.24 12.65 15.25
N ASP A 63 8.49 12.98 16.52
CA ASP A 63 9.45 12.26 17.38
C ASP A 63 9.06 10.80 17.63
N GLU A 64 7.77 10.51 17.77
CA GLU A 64 7.25 9.14 17.85
C GLU A 64 7.57 8.36 16.57
N LEU A 65 7.37 8.96 15.39
CA LEU A 65 7.69 8.33 14.11
C LEU A 65 9.20 8.09 13.96
N ILE A 66 10.04 9.04 14.36
CA ILE A 66 11.51 8.90 14.37
C ILE A 66 11.93 7.74 15.28
N SER A 67 11.34 7.65 16.46
CA SER A 67 11.71 6.67 17.48
C SER A 67 11.21 5.26 17.16
N SER A 68 10.30 5.11 16.20
CA SER A 68 9.80 3.81 15.76
C SER A 68 10.88 2.96 15.11
N GLU A 69 10.84 1.66 15.38
CA GLU A 69 11.64 0.62 14.72
C GLU A 69 10.89 0.01 13.52
N ASN A 70 9.85 0.70 13.03
CA ASN A 70 9.10 0.25 11.87
C ASN A 70 9.98 0.39 10.61
N ASN A 71 10.29 -0.73 9.96
CA ASN A 71 11.12 -0.74 8.75
C ASN A 71 10.34 -0.36 7.48
N GLY A 72 9.04 -0.10 7.60
CA GLY A 72 8.12 0.31 6.55
C GLY A 72 7.52 -0.84 5.73
N GLU A 73 7.73 -2.08 6.15
CA GLU A 73 7.13 -3.28 5.57
C GLU A 73 5.62 -3.30 5.84
N ASP A 74 4.85 -3.86 4.90
CA ASP A 74 3.41 -4.08 5.11
C ASP A 74 3.25 -5.12 6.20
N ASP A 75 2.45 -4.81 7.22
CA ASP A 75 1.96 -5.85 8.13
C ASP A 75 1.16 -6.86 7.29
N GLU A 76 1.45 -8.15 7.47
CA GLU A 76 0.81 -9.25 6.74
C GLU A 76 -0.73 -9.11 6.85
N GLU A 77 -1.41 -8.97 5.70
CA GLU A 77 -2.88 -8.97 5.66
C GLU A 77 -3.40 -10.32 6.20
N PRO A 78 -4.42 -10.34 7.08
CA PRO A 78 -4.94 -11.59 7.60
C PRO A 78 -5.51 -12.44 6.46
N GLU A 79 -5.10 -13.71 6.38
CA GLU A 79 -5.66 -14.64 5.39
C GLU A 79 -7.19 -14.73 5.54
N VAL A 80 -7.92 -14.26 4.53
CA VAL A 80 -9.36 -14.51 4.41
C VAL A 80 -9.53 -15.96 3.99
N SER A 81 -9.76 -16.85 4.96
CA SER A 81 -10.08 -18.25 4.69
C SER A 81 -11.42 -18.33 3.94
N GLN A 82 -11.36 -18.62 2.64
CA GLN A 82 -12.54 -18.87 1.82
C GLN A 82 -13.05 -20.30 2.09
N GLU A 83 -14.00 -20.42 3.02
CA GLU A 83 -14.74 -21.67 3.21
C GLU A 83 -15.73 -21.83 2.05
N LEU A 84 -15.33 -22.59 1.03
CA LEU A 84 -16.18 -23.01 -0.08
C LEU A 84 -17.22 -23.99 0.46
N VAL A 85 -18.46 -23.51 0.66
CA VAL A 85 -19.61 -24.38 0.89
C VAL A 85 -19.85 -25.22 -0.37
N ALA A 86 -19.42 -26.48 -0.33
CA ALA A 86 -19.75 -27.47 -1.34
C ALA A 86 -21.21 -27.90 -1.14
N ASP A 87 -22.10 -27.40 -1.99
CA ASP A 87 -23.48 -27.90 -2.10
C ASP A 87 -23.46 -29.21 -2.89
N ALA A 88 -23.80 -30.31 -2.21
CA ALA A 88 -23.88 -31.64 -2.76
C ALA A 88 -25.25 -31.86 -3.43
N GLY A 89 -25.23 -32.33 -4.68
CA GLY A 89 -26.44 -32.74 -5.40
C GLY A 89 -26.10 -33.54 -6.66
N GLU A 90 -25.79 -34.83 -6.48
CA GLU A 90 -25.82 -35.82 -7.56
C GLU A 90 -27.28 -36.08 -7.99
N ASP A 91 -27.59 -36.12 -9.31
CA ASP A 91 -28.25 -37.32 -9.90
C ASP A 91 -28.32 -37.32 -11.45
N LYS A 92 -27.79 -38.43 -11.99
CA LYS A 92 -28.09 -39.25 -13.18
C LYS A 92 -28.77 -38.67 -14.45
N VAL A 93 -27.99 -38.80 -15.53
CA VAL A 93 -28.31 -39.34 -16.88
C VAL A 93 -29.78 -39.78 -17.13
N ASN A 94 -30.40 -39.17 -18.15
CA ASN A 94 -31.25 -39.92 -19.09
C ASN A 94 -31.06 -39.45 -20.53
N GLU A 95 -30.84 -40.43 -21.41
CA GLU A 95 -30.77 -40.30 -22.86
C GLU A 95 -32.20 -40.47 -23.40
N SER A 96 -32.68 -39.58 -24.28
CA SER A 96 -33.76 -39.92 -25.20
C SER A 96 -33.67 -39.08 -26.49
N LYS A 97 -33.65 -39.83 -27.60
CA LYS A 97 -33.68 -39.40 -29.01
C LYS A 97 -34.99 -38.70 -29.38
N GLY A 98 -34.92 -37.85 -30.42
CA GLY A 98 -35.89 -37.91 -31.53
C GLY A 98 -36.52 -36.60 -32.01
N SER A 99 -36.26 -36.31 -33.30
CA SER A 99 -37.08 -35.63 -34.34
C SER A 99 -37.57 -34.19 -34.11
N ASP A 100 -37.10 -33.22 -34.92
CA ASP A 100 -37.77 -32.61 -36.11
C ASP A 100 -38.81 -31.54 -35.66
N GLU A 101 -38.97 -30.33 -36.19
CA GLU A 101 -38.93 -29.79 -37.57
C GLU A 101 -38.63 -28.27 -37.57
N GLU A 102 -38.35 -27.75 -38.76
CA GLU A 102 -38.08 -26.35 -39.13
C GLU A 102 -39.33 -25.43 -39.12
N ASP A 103 -39.05 -24.12 -39.17
CA ASP A 103 -39.89 -22.92 -39.42
C ASP A 103 -40.77 -22.33 -38.31
#